data_AF-A0A2P2J5P2-F1
#
_entry.id   AF-A0A2P2J5P2-F1
#
_cell.length_a   1.000
_cell.length_b   1.000
_cell.length_c   1.000
_cell.angle_alpha   90.00
_cell.angle_beta   90.00
_cell.angle_gamma   90.00
#
_symmetry.space_group_name_H-M   'P 1'
#
loop_
_entity.id
_entity.type
_entity.pdbx_description
1 polymer ?
#
loop_
_entity_poly.entity_id
_entity_poly.type
_entity_poly.pdbx_seq_one_letter_code
_entity_poly.pdbx_strand_id
1 'polypeptide(L)'
;MERKNPENELKKAHDLIKTLAEEIDYKNHKLSEMELSCKGVIHELTGEINVKNHSLLQLEQRYQEGLATVRWLEKETGLMRQEFGKEIRNLESANIKLTDKVEYQRKELHKLTKELEECTTQYRLENESLMNEIHKMKGNLQTQDLMGSSNNLNAKIDSLRKELKEKEEALDDMEILIGNLITKESISNQELKDAHEESIRGLQEMLNYRTTFAIKRMGEINHEAFQEVCLLKFVNEDWKEKAAVLCSLWQEYLKDGQWHPFKKEIVKGQLQEVINDDDEKLKGLRNEYGGVAYEAVKTALLELNEYNPSGRYATPVVWNRKEGRRASLKEIMQYVIKQLKSHKRKRMPLP
;
A
#
# COMPACT_ATOMS: atom_id res chain seq x y z
N MET A 1 73.84 -65.21 -80.22
CA MET A 1 72.47 -65.50 -79.73
C MET A 1 72.61 -66.21 -78.39
N GLU A 2 72.66 -65.47 -77.29
CA GLU A 2 72.66 -66.06 -75.95
C GLU A 2 71.31 -66.73 -75.72
N ARG A 3 71.32 -68.07 -75.62
CA ARG A 3 70.15 -68.86 -75.31
C ARG A 3 69.75 -68.56 -73.87
N LYS A 4 68.68 -67.78 -73.69
CA LYS A 4 68.01 -67.60 -72.39
C LYS A 4 67.69 -68.99 -71.82
N ASN A 5 68.16 -69.26 -70.61
CA ASN A 5 67.88 -70.51 -69.90
C ASN A 5 66.42 -70.48 -69.40
N PRO A 6 65.50 -71.28 -69.98
CA PRO A 6 64.08 -71.21 -69.68
C PRO A 6 63.75 -71.50 -68.20
N GLU A 7 64.55 -72.32 -67.53
CA GLU A 7 64.36 -72.63 -66.10
C GLU A 7 64.60 -71.43 -65.18
N ASN A 8 65.54 -70.54 -65.55
CA ASN A 8 65.88 -69.36 -64.74
C ASN A 8 64.84 -68.23 -64.92
N GLU A 9 64.23 -68.12 -66.10
CA GLU A 9 63.10 -67.20 -66.31
C GLU A 9 61.82 -67.70 -65.62
N LEU A 10 61.59 -69.03 -65.62
CA LEU A 10 60.44 -69.64 -64.93
C LEU A 10 60.52 -69.45 -63.41
N LYS A 11 61.71 -69.59 -62.83
CA LYS A 11 61.95 -69.34 -61.39
C LYS A 11 61.72 -67.88 -61.02
N LYS A 12 62.23 -66.93 -61.82
CA LYS A 12 61.98 -65.49 -61.62
C LYS A 12 60.50 -65.12 -61.72
N ALA A 13 59.78 -65.71 -62.67
CA ALA A 13 58.34 -65.51 -62.80
C ALA A 13 57.58 -66.08 -61.58
N HIS A 14 57.99 -67.25 -61.08
CA HIS A 14 57.41 -67.84 -59.87
C HIS A 14 57.66 -66.99 -58.62
N ASP A 15 58.90 -66.51 -58.42
CA ASP A 15 59.25 -65.64 -57.30
C ASP A 15 58.47 -64.30 -57.36
N LEU A 16 58.32 -63.72 -58.57
CA LEU A 16 57.50 -62.52 -58.77
C LEU A 16 56.02 -62.77 -58.47
N ILE A 17 55.45 -63.88 -58.93
CA ILE A 17 54.07 -64.26 -58.63
C ILE A 17 53.87 -64.40 -57.12
N LYS A 18 54.83 -65.01 -56.41
CA LYS A 18 54.78 -65.15 -54.96
C LYS A 18 54.79 -63.80 -54.26
N THR A 19 55.69 -62.89 -54.63
CA THR A 19 55.74 -61.53 -54.06
C THR A 19 54.47 -60.74 -54.34
N LEU A 20 53.92 -60.85 -55.55
CA LEU A 20 52.66 -60.19 -55.91
C LEU A 20 51.47 -60.77 -55.12
N ALA A 21 51.43 -62.08 -54.88
CA ALA A 21 50.41 -62.71 -54.05
C ALA A 21 50.47 -62.21 -52.60
N GLU A 22 51.68 -62.16 -52.00
CA GLU A 22 51.89 -61.62 -50.65
C GLU A 22 51.48 -60.14 -50.55
N GLU A 23 51.75 -59.33 -51.58
CA GLU A 23 51.33 -57.92 -51.61
C GLU A 23 49.81 -57.76 -51.77
N ILE A 24 49.16 -58.61 -52.57
CA ILE A 24 47.70 -58.66 -52.70
C ILE A 24 47.06 -59.03 -51.36
N ASP A 25 47.58 -60.05 -50.67
CA ASP A 25 47.08 -60.47 -49.36
C ASP A 25 47.22 -59.36 -48.32
N TYR A 26 48.37 -58.66 -48.29
CA TYR A 26 48.56 -57.50 -47.42
C TYR A 26 47.57 -56.37 -47.71
N LYS A 27 47.36 -56.03 -49.01
CA LYS A 27 46.40 -54.98 -49.40
C LYS A 27 44.96 -55.37 -49.08
N ASN A 28 44.59 -56.64 -49.26
CA ASN A 28 43.27 -57.16 -48.92
C ASN A 28 43.03 -57.12 -47.40
N HIS A 29 44.04 -57.49 -46.60
CA HIS A 29 43.96 -57.38 -45.14
C HIS A 29 43.75 -55.92 -44.71
N LYS A 30 44.56 -54.99 -45.24
CA LYS A 30 44.44 -53.57 -44.95
C LYS A 30 43.11 -52.97 -45.42
N LEU A 31 42.59 -53.41 -46.57
CA LEU A 31 41.26 -53.03 -47.04
C LEU A 31 40.19 -53.47 -46.05
N SER A 32 40.27 -54.72 -45.56
CA SER A 32 39.32 -55.25 -44.59
C SER A 32 39.34 -54.50 -43.25
N GLU A 33 40.53 -54.13 -42.76
CA GLU A 33 40.67 -53.28 -41.56
C GLU A 33 40.04 -51.90 -41.77
N MET A 34 40.27 -51.26 -42.93
CA MET A 34 39.65 -49.98 -43.26
C MET A 34 38.12 -50.10 -43.36
N GLU A 35 37.60 -51.17 -43.96
CA GLU A 35 36.16 -51.41 -44.03
C GLU A 35 35.52 -51.58 -42.64
N LEU A 36 36.19 -52.31 -41.74
CA LEU A 36 35.75 -52.45 -40.35
C LEU A 36 35.75 -51.11 -39.61
N SER A 37 36.81 -50.31 -39.79
CA SER A 37 36.90 -48.97 -39.21
C SER A 37 35.78 -48.05 -39.74
N CYS A 38 35.52 -48.05 -41.04
CA CYS A 38 34.45 -47.27 -41.65
C CYS A 38 33.07 -47.71 -41.12
N LYS A 39 32.83 -49.03 -40.98
CA LYS A 39 31.59 -49.55 -40.39
C LYS A 39 31.41 -49.10 -38.94
N GLY A 40 32.48 -49.06 -38.15
CA GLY A 40 32.47 -48.55 -36.77
C GLY A 40 32.01 -47.09 -36.71
N VAL A 41 32.62 -46.22 -37.50
CA VAL A 41 32.26 -44.79 -37.58
C VAL A 41 30.82 -44.59 -38.04
N ILE A 42 30.36 -45.37 -39.04
CA ILE A 42 28.96 -45.31 -39.51
C ILE A 42 28.00 -45.69 -38.37
N HIS A 43 28.32 -46.72 -37.59
CA HIS A 43 27.49 -47.14 -36.46
C HIS A 43 27.40 -46.07 -35.37
N GLU A 44 28.53 -45.46 -35.01
CA GLU A 44 28.58 -44.36 -34.03
C GLU A 44 27.76 -43.16 -34.49
N LEU A 45 27.98 -42.68 -35.73
CA LEU A 45 27.22 -41.56 -36.29
C LEU A 45 25.72 -41.87 -36.38
N THR A 46 25.36 -43.10 -36.73
CA THR A 46 23.95 -43.53 -36.76
C THR A 46 23.34 -43.49 -35.35
N GLY A 47 24.08 -43.94 -34.34
CA GLY A 47 23.68 -43.85 -32.93
C GLY A 47 23.45 -42.41 -32.49
N GLU A 48 24.39 -41.50 -32.79
CA GLU A 48 24.24 -40.07 -32.47
C GLU A 48 23.04 -39.42 -33.17
N ILE A 49 22.82 -39.73 -34.45
CA ILE A 49 21.67 -39.21 -35.21
C ILE A 49 20.36 -39.66 -34.57
N ASN A 50 20.26 -40.94 -34.16
CA ASN A 50 19.06 -41.46 -33.52
C ASN A 50 18.77 -40.77 -32.19
N VAL A 51 19.79 -40.54 -31.36
CA VAL A 51 19.64 -39.82 -30.08
C VAL A 51 19.21 -38.37 -30.30
N LYS A 52 19.81 -37.68 -31.28
CA LYS A 52 19.43 -36.30 -31.64
C LYS A 52 18.01 -36.22 -32.19
N ASN A 53 17.60 -37.16 -33.04
CA ASN A 53 16.23 -37.22 -33.58
C ASN A 53 15.20 -37.45 -32.47
N HIS A 54 15.49 -38.35 -31.51
CA HIS A 54 14.61 -38.56 -30.36
C HIS A 54 14.49 -37.30 -29.50
N SER A 55 15.61 -36.61 -29.26
CA SER A 55 15.63 -35.34 -28.51
C SER A 55 14.84 -34.24 -29.21
N LEU A 56 14.93 -34.17 -30.55
CA LEU A 56 14.18 -33.21 -31.36
C LEU A 56 12.66 -33.45 -31.25
N LEU A 57 12.21 -34.71 -31.33
CA LEU A 57 10.79 -35.05 -31.19
C LEU A 57 10.24 -34.66 -29.81
N GLN A 58 11.02 -34.88 -28.74
CA GLN A 58 10.63 -34.45 -27.39
C GLN A 58 10.50 -32.93 -27.29
N LEU A 59 11.40 -32.19 -27.93
CA LEU A 59 11.35 -30.72 -27.94
C LEU A 59 10.12 -30.21 -28.70
N GLU A 60 9.81 -30.80 -29.86
CA GLU A 60 8.62 -30.48 -30.64
C GLU A 60 7.34 -30.71 -29.84
N GLN A 61 7.25 -31.83 -29.12
CA GLN A 61 6.11 -32.12 -28.26
C GLN A 61 5.94 -31.05 -27.16
N ARG A 62 7.02 -30.73 -26.44
CA ARG A 62 6.99 -29.69 -25.39
C ARG A 62 6.61 -28.32 -25.94
N TYR A 63 7.06 -27.99 -27.15
CA TYR A 63 6.70 -26.74 -27.82
C TYR A 63 5.19 -26.70 -28.13
N GLN A 64 4.61 -27.79 -28.63
CA GLN A 64 3.16 -27.85 -28.90
C GLN A 64 2.33 -27.78 -27.62
N GLU A 65 2.76 -28.46 -26.55
CA GLU A 65 2.13 -28.37 -25.23
C GLU A 65 2.16 -26.93 -24.70
N GLY A 66 3.32 -26.27 -24.76
CA GLY A 66 3.48 -24.87 -24.36
C GLY A 66 2.58 -23.92 -25.18
N LEU A 67 2.49 -24.14 -26.49
CA LEU A 67 1.63 -23.35 -27.37
C LEU A 67 0.14 -23.51 -27.01
N ALA A 68 -0.29 -24.72 -26.67
CA ALA A 68 -1.67 -24.97 -26.22
C ALA A 68 -1.97 -24.25 -24.88
N THR A 69 -1.02 -24.28 -23.93
CA THR A 69 -1.15 -23.55 -22.66
C THR A 69 -1.26 -22.04 -22.89
N VAL A 70 -0.44 -21.47 -23.77
CA VAL A 70 -0.48 -20.03 -24.08
C VAL A 70 -1.85 -19.65 -24.66
N ARG A 71 -2.37 -20.40 -25.64
CA ARG A 71 -3.71 -20.14 -26.21
C ARG A 71 -4.82 -20.20 -25.15
N TRP A 72 -4.73 -21.15 -24.23
CA TRP A 72 -5.69 -21.26 -23.14
C TRP A 72 -5.63 -20.04 -22.22
N LEU A 73 -4.43 -19.62 -21.80
CA LEU A 73 -4.22 -18.42 -20.98
C LEU A 73 -4.70 -17.14 -21.69
N GLU A 74 -4.48 -17.01 -23.00
CA GLU A 74 -4.96 -15.87 -23.78
C GLU A 74 -6.49 -15.79 -23.78
N LYS A 75 -7.18 -16.93 -23.93
CA LYS A 75 -8.63 -17.01 -23.86
C LYS A 75 -9.14 -16.63 -22.47
N GLU A 76 -8.56 -17.22 -21.43
CA GLU A 76 -8.96 -16.98 -20.03
C GLU A 76 -8.75 -15.52 -19.64
N THR A 77 -7.59 -14.95 -19.97
CA THR A 77 -7.32 -13.52 -19.75
C THR A 77 -8.25 -12.61 -20.56
N GLY A 78 -8.71 -13.05 -21.74
CA GLY A 78 -9.72 -12.36 -22.54
C GLY A 78 -11.08 -12.29 -21.83
N LEU A 79 -11.56 -13.42 -21.31
CA LEU A 79 -12.81 -13.50 -20.55
C LEU A 79 -12.76 -12.63 -19.29
N MET A 80 -11.66 -12.74 -18.53
CA MET A 80 -11.45 -11.94 -17.32
C MET A 80 -11.45 -10.43 -17.64
N ARG A 81 -10.78 -10.02 -18.73
CA ARG A 81 -10.81 -8.62 -19.20
C ARG A 81 -12.23 -8.15 -19.55
N GLN A 82 -13.06 -9.02 -20.14
CA GLN A 82 -14.44 -8.70 -20.49
C GLN A 82 -15.30 -8.48 -19.24
N GLU A 83 -15.20 -9.38 -18.25
CA GLU A 83 -15.95 -9.26 -16.99
C GLU A 83 -15.53 -8.02 -16.19
N PHE A 84 -14.22 -7.79 -16.01
CA PHE A 84 -13.74 -6.56 -15.39
C PHE A 84 -14.18 -5.30 -16.16
N GLY A 85 -14.26 -5.38 -17.49
CA GLY A 85 -14.78 -4.28 -18.31
C GLY A 85 -16.27 -3.99 -18.09
N LYS A 86 -17.10 -5.01 -17.80
CA LYS A 86 -18.50 -4.81 -17.43
C LYS A 86 -18.61 -4.16 -16.05
N GLU A 87 -17.85 -4.64 -15.09
CA GLU A 87 -17.90 -4.11 -13.73
C GLU A 87 -17.44 -2.65 -13.64
N ILE A 88 -16.37 -2.30 -14.37
CA ILE A 88 -15.92 -0.91 -14.48
C ILE A 88 -17.04 0.00 -15.02
N ARG A 89 -17.77 -0.44 -16.06
CA ARG A 89 -18.90 0.35 -16.61
C ARG A 89 -20.04 0.51 -15.61
N ASN A 90 -20.32 -0.52 -14.82
CA ASN A 90 -21.34 -0.45 -13.77
C ASN A 90 -20.95 0.58 -12.70
N LEU A 91 -19.70 0.52 -12.24
CA LEU A 91 -19.15 1.47 -11.27
C LEU A 91 -19.11 2.90 -11.81
N GLU A 92 -18.72 3.09 -13.07
CA GLU A 92 -18.75 4.41 -13.73
C GLU A 92 -20.18 4.97 -13.79
N SER A 93 -21.18 4.15 -14.13
CA SER A 93 -22.59 4.56 -14.12
C SER A 93 -23.08 4.93 -12.72
N ALA A 94 -22.70 4.16 -11.69
CA ALA A 94 -23.06 4.46 -10.30
C ALA A 94 -22.41 5.77 -9.82
N ASN A 95 -21.13 6.00 -10.15
CA ASN A 95 -20.41 7.23 -9.80
C ASN A 95 -21.04 8.47 -10.41
N ILE A 96 -21.50 8.40 -11.67
CA ILE A 96 -22.20 9.52 -12.31
C ILE A 96 -23.48 9.86 -11.53
N LYS A 97 -24.30 8.85 -11.18
CA LYS A 97 -25.53 9.05 -10.39
C LYS A 97 -25.26 9.66 -9.02
N LEU A 98 -24.21 9.22 -8.34
CA LEU A 98 -23.80 9.78 -7.05
C LEU A 98 -23.34 11.23 -7.19
N THR A 99 -22.57 11.53 -8.23
CA THR A 99 -22.09 12.90 -8.53
C THR A 99 -23.27 13.83 -8.75
N ASP A 100 -24.25 13.43 -9.57
CA ASP A 100 -25.47 14.21 -9.81
C ASP A 100 -26.25 14.46 -8.51
N LYS A 101 -26.33 13.45 -7.63
CA LYS A 101 -27.00 13.58 -6.33
C LYS A 101 -26.29 14.56 -5.39
N VAL A 102 -24.97 14.48 -5.32
CA VAL A 102 -24.14 15.40 -4.53
C VAL A 102 -24.27 16.84 -5.05
N GLU A 103 -24.26 17.02 -6.37
CA GLU A 103 -24.42 18.35 -6.97
C GLU A 103 -25.81 18.93 -6.68
N TYR A 104 -26.86 18.11 -6.74
CA TYR A 104 -28.22 18.51 -6.36
C TYR A 104 -28.29 18.95 -4.89
N GLN A 105 -27.76 18.13 -3.96
CA GLN A 105 -27.75 18.46 -2.53
C GLN A 105 -26.95 19.74 -2.23
N ARG A 106 -25.84 19.95 -2.94
CA ARG A 106 -25.02 21.15 -2.82
C ARG A 106 -25.79 22.41 -3.25
N LYS A 107 -26.59 22.33 -4.32
CA LYS A 107 -27.44 23.44 -4.77
C LYS A 107 -28.51 23.79 -3.74
N GLU A 108 -29.16 22.80 -3.13
CA GLU A 108 -30.15 23.06 -2.08
C GLU A 108 -29.52 23.62 -0.79
N LEU A 109 -28.39 23.08 -0.34
CA LEU A 109 -27.67 23.64 0.81
C LEU A 109 -27.28 25.10 0.56
N HIS A 110 -26.81 25.43 -0.64
CA HIS A 110 -26.46 26.80 -0.99
C HIS A 110 -27.66 27.75 -0.92
N LYS A 111 -28.83 27.30 -1.38
CA LYS A 111 -30.08 28.08 -1.30
C LYS A 111 -30.47 28.33 0.15
N LEU A 112 -30.46 27.28 0.98
CA LEU A 112 -30.81 27.39 2.40
C LEU A 112 -29.83 28.28 3.17
N THR A 113 -28.53 28.21 2.87
CA THR A 113 -27.53 29.11 3.48
C THR A 113 -27.80 30.57 3.12
N LYS A 114 -28.16 30.85 1.87
CA LYS A 114 -28.48 32.21 1.43
C LYS A 114 -29.72 32.76 2.15
N GLU A 115 -30.77 31.95 2.26
CA GLU A 115 -32.00 32.31 3.01
C GLU A 115 -31.70 32.58 4.50
N LEU A 116 -30.79 31.79 5.10
CA LEU A 116 -30.35 32.00 6.48
C LEU A 116 -29.52 33.28 6.65
N GLU A 117 -28.62 33.59 5.72
CA GLU A 117 -27.86 34.84 5.70
C GLU A 117 -28.79 36.06 5.58
N GLU A 118 -29.78 36.00 4.70
CA GLU A 118 -30.79 37.05 4.55
C GLU A 118 -31.58 37.24 5.86
N CYS A 119 -32.08 36.15 6.45
CA CYS A 119 -32.81 36.19 7.73
C CYS A 119 -31.97 36.75 8.89
N THR A 120 -30.72 36.30 9.03
CA THR A 120 -29.81 36.80 10.08
C THR A 120 -29.47 38.27 9.90
N THR A 121 -29.31 38.74 8.66
CA THR A 121 -29.11 40.18 8.39
C THR A 121 -30.33 41.00 8.79
N GLN A 122 -31.54 40.50 8.53
CA GLN A 122 -32.79 41.16 8.89
C GLN A 122 -32.97 41.24 10.41
N TYR A 123 -32.77 40.12 11.12
CA TYR A 123 -32.80 40.07 12.59
C TYR A 123 -31.81 41.05 13.24
N ARG A 124 -30.61 41.18 12.66
CA ARG A 124 -29.59 42.12 13.15
C ARG A 124 -30.06 43.57 13.01
N LEU A 125 -30.65 43.94 11.88
CA LEU A 125 -31.18 45.29 11.65
C LEU A 125 -32.34 45.61 12.60
N GLU A 126 -33.24 44.65 12.83
CA GLU A 126 -34.36 44.81 13.74
C GLU A 126 -33.91 44.94 15.20
N ASN A 127 -32.94 44.13 15.64
CA ASN A 127 -32.31 44.26 16.96
C ASN A 127 -31.63 45.63 17.15
N GLU A 128 -30.93 46.14 16.14
CA GLU A 128 -30.30 47.46 16.20
C GLU A 128 -31.35 48.58 16.34
N SER A 129 -32.48 48.47 15.63
CA SER A 129 -33.63 49.36 15.78
C SER A 129 -34.21 49.32 17.19
N LEU A 130 -34.49 48.13 17.72
CA LEU A 130 -35.03 47.95 19.07
C LEU A 130 -34.09 48.48 20.15
N MET A 131 -32.77 48.25 20.01
CA MET A 131 -31.76 48.77 20.92
C MET A 131 -31.77 50.30 20.96
N ASN A 132 -31.90 50.96 19.81
CA ASN A 132 -32.03 52.40 19.72
C ASN A 132 -33.31 52.91 20.42
N GLU A 133 -34.43 52.18 20.28
CA GLU A 133 -35.71 52.53 20.89
C GLU A 133 -35.69 52.35 22.41
N ILE A 134 -35.10 51.27 22.91
CA ILE A 134 -34.85 51.05 24.36
C ILE A 134 -33.97 52.16 24.92
N HIS A 135 -32.92 52.57 24.22
CA HIS A 135 -32.04 53.65 24.67
C HIS A 135 -32.82 54.97 24.84
N LYS A 136 -33.70 55.27 23.89
CA LYS A 136 -34.60 56.44 23.93
C LYS A 136 -35.58 56.35 25.10
N MET A 137 -36.22 55.19 25.30
CA MET A 137 -37.15 54.97 26.42
C MET A 137 -36.44 55.04 27.78
N LYS A 138 -35.22 54.52 27.90
CA LYS A 138 -34.41 54.60 29.11
C LYS A 138 -34.04 56.04 29.47
N GLY A 139 -33.73 56.87 28.47
CA GLY A 139 -33.55 58.31 28.65
C GLY A 139 -34.81 59.00 29.17
N ASN A 140 -35.98 58.64 28.64
CA ASN A 140 -37.27 59.18 29.08
C ASN A 140 -37.65 58.69 30.50
N LEU A 141 -37.37 57.44 30.85
CA LEU A 141 -37.66 56.87 32.18
C LEU A 141 -36.81 57.49 33.30
N GLN A 142 -35.56 57.88 33.01
CA GLN A 142 -34.74 58.64 33.97
C GLN A 142 -35.31 60.03 34.26
N THR A 143 -36.22 60.55 33.42
CA THR A 143 -36.90 61.83 33.64
C THR A 143 -38.27 61.73 34.33
N GLN A 144 -38.76 60.52 34.60
CA GLN A 144 -40.10 60.30 35.13
C GLN A 144 -40.06 59.46 36.41
N ASP A 145 -39.81 60.12 37.54
CA ASP A 145 -40.27 59.62 38.83
C ASP A 145 -41.79 59.88 38.97
N LEU A 146 -42.46 59.09 39.81
CA LEU A 146 -43.90 59.09 40.18
C LEU A 146 -44.79 57.95 39.61
N MET A 147 -44.94 56.93 40.47
CA MET A 147 -46.21 56.39 41.00
C MET A 147 -47.24 55.74 40.04
N GLY A 148 -47.51 54.44 40.25
CA GLY A 148 -48.88 53.90 40.10
C GLY A 148 -49.07 52.48 39.52
N SER A 149 -49.66 51.62 40.36
CA SER A 149 -50.75 50.68 40.02
C SER A 149 -50.44 49.18 39.80
N SER A 150 -50.99 48.37 40.71
CA SER A 150 -50.90 46.92 40.82
C SER A 150 -51.39 46.11 39.60
N ASN A 151 -52.09 46.74 38.65
CA ASN A 151 -52.49 46.07 37.39
C ASN A 151 -51.34 45.98 36.37
N ASN A 152 -50.30 46.79 36.53
CA ASN A 152 -49.09 46.77 35.69
C ASN A 152 -48.23 45.52 35.94
N LEU A 153 -48.17 45.06 37.20
CA LEU A 153 -47.38 43.88 37.59
C LEU A 153 -47.88 42.58 36.96
N ASN A 154 -49.20 42.36 36.89
CA ASN A 154 -49.74 41.15 36.27
C ASN A 154 -49.48 41.11 34.76
N ALA A 155 -49.66 42.23 34.05
CA ALA A 155 -49.32 42.32 32.63
C ALA A 155 -47.82 42.05 32.39
N LYS A 156 -46.95 42.50 33.31
CA LYS A 156 -45.51 42.26 33.25
C LYS A 156 -45.14 40.81 33.54
N ILE A 157 -45.84 40.15 34.47
CA ILE A 157 -45.68 38.72 34.75
C ILE A 157 -46.12 37.88 33.54
N ASP A 158 -47.23 38.23 32.89
CA ASP A 158 -47.71 37.52 31.70
C ASP A 158 -46.75 37.72 30.50
N SER A 159 -46.18 38.92 30.34
CA SER A 159 -45.11 39.20 29.37
C SER A 159 -43.90 38.29 29.60
N LEU A 160 -43.41 38.22 30.84
CA LEU A 160 -42.26 37.40 31.20
C LEU A 160 -42.52 35.90 31.02
N ARG A 161 -43.75 35.43 31.29
CA ARG A 161 -44.14 34.03 31.04
C ARG A 161 -44.16 33.70 29.56
N LYS A 162 -44.63 34.64 28.73
CA LYS A 162 -44.62 34.48 27.27
C LYS A 162 -43.18 34.43 26.73
N GLU A 163 -42.33 35.36 27.18
CA GLU A 163 -40.90 35.36 26.83
C GLU A 163 -40.20 34.08 27.30
N LEU A 164 -40.49 33.60 28.51
CA LEU A 164 -39.93 32.35 29.02
C LEU A 164 -40.33 31.17 28.14
N LYS A 165 -41.60 31.08 27.75
CA LYS A 165 -42.09 30.02 26.88
C LYS A 165 -41.46 30.08 25.48
N GLU A 166 -41.33 31.27 24.89
CA GLU A 166 -40.62 31.45 23.61
C GLU A 166 -39.14 31.04 23.71
N LYS A 167 -38.50 31.29 24.86
CA LYS A 167 -37.11 30.86 25.12
C LYS A 167 -36.99 29.35 25.34
N GLU A 168 -37.97 28.71 25.98
CA GLU A 168 -38.03 27.25 26.13
C GLU A 168 -38.21 26.57 24.76
N GLU A 169 -39.14 27.05 23.93
CA GLU A 169 -39.33 26.53 22.56
C GLU A 169 -38.07 26.72 21.70
N ALA A 170 -37.40 27.88 21.79
CA ALA A 170 -36.13 28.10 21.10
C ALA A 170 -34.98 27.22 21.62
N LEU A 171 -34.99 26.84 22.89
CA LEU A 171 -34.02 25.91 23.47
C LEU A 171 -34.22 24.50 22.92
N ASP A 172 -35.47 24.02 22.87
CA ASP A 172 -35.83 22.72 22.30
C ASP A 172 -35.41 22.63 20.82
N ASP A 173 -35.67 23.68 20.03
CA ASP A 173 -35.23 23.76 18.63
C ASP A 173 -33.69 23.69 18.51
N MET A 174 -32.98 24.32 19.44
CA MET A 174 -31.52 24.30 19.48
C MET A 174 -30.97 22.92 19.85
N GLU A 175 -31.59 22.22 20.79
CA GLU A 175 -31.23 20.84 21.16
C GLU A 175 -31.42 19.88 19.98
N ILE A 176 -32.54 20.00 19.24
CA ILE A 176 -32.79 19.24 18.01
C ILE A 176 -31.70 19.53 16.97
N LEU A 177 -31.34 20.80 16.78
CA LEU A 177 -30.28 21.18 15.84
C LEU A 177 -28.93 20.58 16.23
N ILE A 178 -28.55 20.65 17.51
CA ILE A 178 -27.31 20.06 18.01
C ILE A 178 -27.30 18.54 17.78
N GLY A 179 -28.40 17.84 18.10
CA GLY A 179 -28.51 16.41 17.84
C GLY A 179 -28.35 16.05 16.36
N ASN A 180 -28.96 16.84 15.47
CA ASN A 180 -28.83 16.67 14.03
C ASN A 180 -27.38 16.91 13.54
N LEU A 181 -26.69 17.91 14.08
CA LEU A 181 -25.30 18.20 13.73
C LEU A 181 -24.35 17.09 14.20
N ILE A 182 -24.51 16.61 15.44
CA ILE A 182 -23.75 15.48 15.98
C ILE A 182 -23.93 14.23 15.10
N THR A 183 -25.17 13.96 14.69
CA THR A 183 -25.48 12.82 13.82
C THR A 183 -24.81 12.95 12.46
N LYS A 184 -24.88 14.14 11.84
CA LYS A 184 -24.22 14.42 10.55
C LYS A 184 -22.70 14.33 10.64
N GLU A 185 -22.11 14.89 11.69
CA GLU A 185 -20.67 14.83 11.93
C GLU A 185 -20.21 13.37 12.09
N SER A 186 -20.93 12.58 12.89
CA SER A 186 -20.64 11.15 13.08
C SER A 186 -20.65 10.38 11.75
N ILE A 187 -21.69 10.58 10.94
CA ILE A 187 -21.80 9.94 9.62
C ILE A 187 -20.64 10.37 8.71
N SER A 188 -20.37 11.67 8.61
CA SER A 188 -19.29 12.18 7.74
C SER A 188 -17.90 11.70 8.19
N ASN A 189 -17.65 11.67 9.50
CA ASN A 189 -16.41 11.15 10.06
C ASN A 189 -16.27 9.65 9.80
N GLN A 190 -17.36 8.88 9.86
CA GLN A 190 -17.34 7.46 9.51
C GLN A 190 -17.03 7.25 8.02
N GLU A 191 -17.66 7.99 7.12
CA GLU A 191 -17.36 7.93 5.68
C GLU A 191 -15.89 8.26 5.39
N LEU A 192 -15.34 9.28 6.06
CA LEU A 192 -13.94 9.67 5.90
C LEU A 192 -12.99 8.57 6.41
N LYS A 193 -13.33 7.95 7.54
CA LYS A 193 -12.57 6.84 8.11
C LYS A 193 -12.60 5.62 7.19
N ASP A 194 -13.77 5.25 6.68
CA ASP A 194 -13.94 4.13 5.75
C ASP A 194 -13.14 4.37 4.46
N ALA A 195 -13.21 5.58 3.89
CA ALA A 195 -12.45 5.96 2.72
C ALA A 195 -10.92 5.90 2.96
N HIS A 196 -10.47 6.29 4.15
CA HIS A 196 -9.06 6.23 4.53
C HIS A 196 -8.57 4.78 4.68
N GLU A 197 -9.33 3.94 5.40
CA GLU A 197 -9.01 2.52 5.56
C GLU A 197 -8.98 1.79 4.22
N GLU A 198 -9.96 2.04 3.35
CA GLU A 198 -10.02 1.44 2.03
C GLU A 198 -8.90 1.92 1.11
N SER A 199 -8.52 3.21 1.20
CA SER A 199 -7.37 3.74 0.47
C SER A 199 -6.07 3.06 0.88
N ILE A 200 -5.86 2.82 2.18
CA ILE A 200 -4.69 2.09 2.66
C ILE A 200 -4.71 0.66 2.15
N ARG A 201 -5.85 -0.04 2.25
CA ARG A 201 -6.02 -1.42 1.77
C ARG A 201 -5.71 -1.55 0.28
N GLY A 202 -6.29 -0.69 -0.55
CA GLY A 202 -6.04 -0.68 -2.00
C GLY A 202 -4.57 -0.35 -2.34
N LEU A 203 -3.93 0.55 -1.58
CA LEU A 203 -2.52 0.86 -1.78
C LEU A 203 -1.59 -0.28 -1.32
N GLN A 204 -1.94 -1.06 -0.30
CA GLN A 204 -1.13 -2.21 0.14
C GLN A 204 -0.90 -3.19 -1.01
N GLU A 205 -1.92 -3.43 -1.85
CA GLU A 205 -1.80 -4.32 -3.02
C GLU A 205 -0.99 -3.69 -4.17
N MET A 206 -1.03 -2.36 -4.30
CA MET A 206 -0.38 -1.64 -5.41
C MET A 206 1.09 -1.30 -5.14
N LEU A 207 1.47 -1.14 -3.87
CA LEU A 207 2.81 -0.70 -3.46
C LEU A 207 3.76 -1.89 -3.34
N ASN A 208 5.02 -1.70 -3.75
CA ASN A 208 6.06 -2.71 -3.64
C ASN A 208 7.39 -2.06 -3.23
N TYR A 209 8.45 -2.85 -3.05
CA TYR A 209 9.73 -2.31 -2.59
C TYR A 209 10.35 -1.26 -3.55
N ARG A 210 9.93 -1.23 -4.82
CA ARG A 210 10.41 -0.27 -5.84
C ARG A 210 9.56 1.00 -5.92
N THR A 211 8.42 1.07 -5.23
CA THR A 211 7.54 2.24 -5.28
C THR A 211 8.04 3.36 -4.37
N THR A 212 7.75 4.61 -4.75
CA THR A 212 8.13 5.80 -3.96
C THR A 212 7.39 5.84 -2.61
N PHE A 213 6.18 5.31 -2.59
CA PHE A 213 5.39 5.17 -1.37
C PHE A 213 5.50 3.77 -0.80
N ALA A 214 5.30 3.67 0.51
CA ALA A 214 5.07 2.42 1.22
C ALA A 214 4.05 2.63 2.34
N ILE A 215 3.51 1.53 2.86
CA ILE A 215 2.72 1.58 4.09
C ILE A 215 3.67 1.36 5.26
N LYS A 216 3.75 2.35 6.14
CA LYS A 216 4.49 2.29 7.41
C LYS A 216 3.48 2.18 8.54
N ARG A 217 3.71 1.30 9.51
CA ARG A 217 2.90 1.20 10.73
C ARG A 217 3.51 2.10 11.79
N MET A 218 2.94 3.29 11.97
CA MET A 218 3.43 4.29 12.91
C MET A 218 3.16 3.80 14.33
N GLY A 219 4.21 3.73 15.15
CA GLY A 219 4.11 3.21 16.51
C GLY A 219 4.37 1.71 16.65
N GLU A 220 4.79 1.05 15.57
CA GLU A 220 5.34 -0.30 15.61
C GLU A 220 6.86 -0.24 15.78
N ILE A 221 7.38 -1.06 16.70
CA ILE A 221 8.81 -1.15 16.94
C ILE A 221 9.50 -1.75 15.71
N ASN A 222 10.63 -1.15 15.32
CA ASN A 222 11.47 -1.72 14.27
C ASN A 222 12.11 -3.03 14.74
N HIS A 223 11.59 -4.15 14.27
CA HIS A 223 12.05 -5.49 14.64
C HIS A 223 13.53 -5.74 14.24
N GLU A 224 14.03 -5.09 13.19
CA GLU A 224 15.43 -5.23 12.76
C GLU A 224 16.41 -4.72 13.83
N ALA A 225 16.02 -3.68 14.58
CA ALA A 225 16.83 -3.12 15.66
C ALA A 225 17.07 -4.15 16.79
N PHE A 226 16.04 -4.93 17.13
CA PHE A 226 16.14 -6.00 18.13
C PHE A 226 16.92 -7.21 17.59
N GLN A 227 16.80 -7.52 16.30
CA GLN A 227 17.60 -8.55 15.66
C GLN A 227 19.09 -8.22 15.70
N GLU A 228 19.49 -6.98 15.40
CA GLU A 228 20.88 -6.53 15.44
C GLU A 228 21.48 -6.68 16.84
N VAL A 229 20.77 -6.21 17.86
CA VAL A 229 21.23 -6.30 19.25
C VAL A 229 21.31 -7.75 19.72
N CYS A 230 20.27 -8.55 19.45
CA CYS A 230 20.25 -9.94 19.89
C CYS A 230 21.28 -10.80 19.16
N LEU A 231 21.55 -10.54 17.87
CA LEU A 231 22.60 -11.22 17.12
C LEU A 231 23.97 -11.03 17.79
N LEU A 232 24.29 -9.81 18.22
CA LEU A 232 25.56 -9.51 18.88
C LEU A 232 25.64 -10.07 20.30
N LYS A 233 24.51 -10.09 21.03
CA LYS A 233 24.47 -10.49 22.45
C LYS A 233 24.31 -12.00 22.67
N PHE A 234 23.65 -12.70 21.74
CA PHE A 234 23.25 -14.10 21.88
C PHE A 234 23.74 -14.97 20.71
N VAL A 235 25.01 -14.79 20.31
CA VAL A 235 25.61 -15.45 19.13
C VAL A 235 25.46 -16.99 19.14
N ASN A 236 25.46 -17.61 20.33
CA ASN A 236 25.41 -19.07 20.51
C ASN A 236 24.02 -19.61 20.89
N GLU A 237 22.99 -18.75 20.88
CA GLU A 237 21.62 -19.13 21.20
C GLU A 237 20.70 -18.80 20.03
N ASP A 238 19.41 -19.15 20.14
CA ASP A 238 18.40 -18.70 19.16
C ASP A 238 18.11 -17.20 19.35
N TRP A 239 19.03 -16.37 18.85
CA TRP A 239 18.93 -14.92 18.91
C TRP A 239 17.72 -14.38 18.14
N LYS A 240 17.21 -15.13 17.14
CA LYS A 240 16.02 -14.74 16.38
C LYS A 240 14.77 -14.86 17.23
N GLU A 241 14.62 -15.98 17.94
CA GLU A 241 13.54 -16.18 18.89
C GLU A 241 13.60 -15.14 20.02
N LYS A 242 14.78 -14.93 20.60
CA LYS A 242 14.98 -13.91 21.65
C LYS A 242 14.64 -12.50 21.17
N ALA A 243 15.04 -12.13 19.95
CA ALA A 243 14.71 -10.84 19.37
C ALA A 243 13.20 -10.66 19.22
N ALA A 244 12.48 -11.69 18.73
CA ALA A 244 11.05 -11.66 18.58
C ALA A 244 10.33 -11.51 19.93
N VAL A 245 10.70 -12.32 20.93
CA VAL A 245 10.13 -12.26 22.28
C VAL A 245 10.34 -10.87 22.90
N LEU A 246 11.56 -10.33 22.79
CA LEU A 246 11.89 -9.03 23.36
C LEU A 246 11.17 -7.89 22.63
N CYS A 247 11.12 -7.92 21.30
CA CYS A 247 10.39 -6.93 20.51
C CYS A 247 8.89 -6.95 20.86
N SER A 248 8.28 -8.13 21.00
CA SER A 248 6.88 -8.26 21.40
C SER A 248 6.63 -7.75 22.83
N LEU A 249 7.51 -8.07 23.78
CA LEU A 249 7.42 -7.57 25.15
C LEU A 249 7.38 -6.03 25.19
N TRP A 250 8.29 -5.39 24.47
CA TRP A 250 8.32 -3.94 24.39
C TRP A 250 7.10 -3.37 23.67
N GLN A 251 6.60 -4.04 22.63
CA GLN A 251 5.38 -3.62 21.96
C GLN A 251 4.16 -3.69 22.89
N GLU A 252 4.10 -4.66 23.80
CA GLU A 252 3.07 -4.72 24.84
C GLU A 252 3.22 -3.61 25.88
N TYR A 253 4.44 -3.26 26.28
CA TYR A 253 4.64 -2.08 27.13
C TYR A 253 4.14 -0.80 26.47
N LEU A 254 4.37 -0.61 25.17
CA LEU A 254 3.85 0.57 24.44
C LEU A 254 2.32 0.70 24.50
N LYS A 255 1.59 -0.43 24.54
CA LYS A 255 0.13 -0.47 24.61
C LYS A 255 -0.40 -0.17 26.02
N ASP A 256 0.43 -0.30 27.05
CA ASP A 256 0.04 -0.01 28.43
C ASP A 256 -0.25 1.49 28.59
N GLY A 257 -1.53 1.80 28.83
CA GLY A 257 -1.99 3.18 29.05
C GLY A 257 -1.49 3.79 30.37
N GLN A 258 -1.05 2.96 31.33
CA GLN A 258 -0.46 3.43 32.58
C GLN A 258 1.01 3.83 32.43
N TRP A 259 1.69 3.38 31.37
CA TRP A 259 3.08 3.71 31.12
C TRP A 259 3.20 4.85 30.09
N HIS A 260 3.50 6.04 30.60
CA HIS A 260 3.63 7.26 29.81
C HIS A 260 4.99 7.93 30.07
N PRO A 261 6.08 7.46 29.43
CA PRO A 261 7.45 7.92 29.68
C PRO A 261 7.74 9.26 28.99
N PHE A 262 6.90 10.26 29.23
CA PHE A 262 7.03 11.62 28.68
C PHE A 262 7.11 12.65 29.79
N LYS A 263 7.84 13.72 29.53
CA LYS A 263 7.92 14.92 30.35
C LYS A 263 7.59 16.14 29.50
N LYS A 264 7.08 17.20 30.14
CA LYS A 264 6.78 18.46 29.46
C LYS A 264 8.01 19.37 29.52
N GLU A 265 8.47 19.82 28.36
CA GLU A 265 9.64 20.69 28.23
C GLU A 265 9.35 21.81 27.23
N ILE A 266 9.95 22.99 27.43
CA ILE A 266 9.77 24.12 26.51
C ILE A 266 10.76 23.97 25.37
N VAL A 267 10.28 23.56 24.21
CA VAL A 267 11.06 23.44 22.98
C VAL A 267 10.64 24.56 22.03
N LYS A 268 11.58 25.43 21.64
CA LYS A 268 11.33 26.59 20.75
C LYS A 268 10.19 27.52 21.23
N GLY A 269 10.05 27.71 22.55
CA GLY A 269 9.05 28.61 23.14
C GLY A 269 7.64 28.01 23.28
N GLN A 270 7.44 26.73 22.93
CA GLN A 270 6.19 26.01 23.12
C GLN A 270 6.39 24.84 24.09
N LEU A 271 5.42 24.59 24.96
CA LEU A 271 5.41 23.42 25.83
C LEU A 271 5.14 22.17 24.99
N GLN A 272 6.12 21.27 24.90
CA GLN A 272 6.05 20.02 24.14
C GLN A 272 6.28 18.82 25.06
N GLU A 273 5.65 17.69 24.74
CA GLU A 273 5.94 16.42 25.40
C GLU A 273 7.15 15.77 24.73
N VAL A 274 8.21 15.58 25.51
CA VAL A 274 9.44 14.93 25.09
C VAL A 274 9.64 13.66 25.92
N ILE A 275 10.40 12.71 25.39
CA ILE A 275 10.69 11.47 26.09
C ILE A 275 11.42 11.77 27.40
N ASN A 276 10.97 11.12 28.47
CA ASN A 276 11.67 11.16 29.75
C ASN A 276 12.81 10.13 29.72
N ASP A 277 14.01 10.58 29.38
CA ASP A 277 15.22 9.74 29.41
C ASP A 277 15.56 9.19 30.80
N ASP A 278 14.93 9.74 31.85
CA ASP A 278 15.06 9.24 33.20
C ASP A 278 14.13 8.08 33.56
N ASP A 279 13.21 7.68 32.67
CA ASP A 279 12.30 6.55 32.87
C ASP A 279 13.05 5.24 33.13
N GLU A 280 12.65 4.53 34.19
CA GLU A 280 13.32 3.32 34.67
C GLU A 280 13.33 2.20 33.62
N LYS A 281 12.22 2.01 32.89
CA LYS A 281 12.15 0.98 31.84
C LYS A 281 13.06 1.36 30.67
N LEU A 282 13.01 2.60 30.19
CA LEU A 282 13.86 3.07 29.09
C LEU A 282 15.36 3.04 29.45
N LYS A 283 15.71 3.38 30.69
CA LYS A 283 17.08 3.21 31.21
C LYS A 283 17.50 1.75 31.21
N GLY A 284 16.64 0.86 31.69
CA GLY A 284 16.85 -0.59 31.66
C GLY A 284 17.13 -1.09 30.25
N LEU A 285 16.28 -0.71 29.28
CA LEU A 285 16.44 -1.04 27.86
C LEU A 285 17.79 -0.61 27.32
N ARG A 286 18.17 0.65 27.56
CA ARG A 286 19.42 1.22 27.06
C ARG A 286 20.65 0.55 27.67
N ASN A 287 20.60 0.23 28.96
CA ASN A 287 21.71 -0.41 29.67
C ASN A 287 21.87 -1.88 29.26
N GLU A 288 20.76 -2.59 29.07
CA GLU A 288 20.79 -4.03 28.79
C GLU A 288 20.95 -4.34 27.30
N TYR A 289 20.30 -3.58 26.42
CA TYR A 289 20.20 -3.86 24.98
C TYR A 289 20.76 -2.73 24.10
N GLY A 290 21.38 -1.71 24.71
CA GLY A 290 22.11 -0.66 24.00
C GLY A 290 21.23 0.40 23.32
N GLY A 291 21.91 1.32 22.63
CA GLY A 291 21.26 2.48 22.01
C GLY A 291 20.31 2.15 20.86
N VAL A 292 20.60 1.10 20.09
CA VAL A 292 19.80 0.71 18.91
C VAL A 292 18.39 0.28 19.31
N ALA A 293 18.26 -0.57 20.35
CA ALA A 293 16.96 -0.98 20.88
C ALA A 293 16.21 0.19 21.54
N TYR A 294 16.93 1.03 22.30
CA TYR A 294 16.35 2.23 22.91
C TYR A 294 15.78 3.19 21.86
N GLU A 295 16.52 3.51 20.79
CA GLU A 295 16.05 4.42 19.74
C GLU A 295 14.86 3.85 18.96
N ALA A 296 14.80 2.53 18.76
CA ALA A 296 13.65 1.88 18.13
C ALA A 296 12.37 2.04 18.97
N VAL A 297 12.46 1.81 20.29
CA VAL A 297 11.31 1.98 21.21
C VAL A 297 10.94 3.45 21.35
N LYS A 298 11.93 4.35 21.46
CA LYS A 298 11.71 5.80 21.52
C LYS A 298 10.98 6.32 20.29
N THR A 299 11.39 5.88 19.10
CA THR A 299 10.75 6.25 17.84
C THR A 299 9.31 5.78 17.82
N ALA A 300 9.04 4.53 18.21
CA ALA A 300 7.68 3.99 18.28
C ALA A 300 6.80 4.75 19.30
N LEU A 301 7.34 5.15 20.45
CA LEU A 301 6.63 5.98 21.44
C LEU A 301 6.22 7.34 20.87
N LEU A 302 7.15 8.03 20.20
CA LEU A 302 6.89 9.33 19.57
C LEU A 302 5.83 9.21 18.48
N GLU A 303 5.94 8.18 17.64
CA GLU A 303 4.95 7.90 16.58
C GLU A 303 3.57 7.56 17.16
N LEU A 304 3.47 6.83 18.26
CA LEU A 304 2.18 6.57 18.92
C LEU A 304 1.54 7.87 19.41
N ASN A 305 2.28 8.77 20.04
CA ASN A 305 1.75 10.05 20.50
C ASN A 305 1.35 10.97 19.34
N GLU A 306 2.07 10.94 18.21
CA GLU A 306 1.75 11.76 17.05
C GLU A 306 0.53 11.24 16.27
N TYR A 307 0.42 9.92 16.08
CA TYR A 307 -0.57 9.33 15.16
C TYR A 307 -1.78 8.70 15.87
N ASN A 308 -1.64 8.29 17.13
CA ASN A 308 -2.71 7.64 17.87
C ASN A 308 -2.54 7.78 19.40
N PRO A 309 -2.54 9.02 19.93
CA PRO A 309 -2.24 9.28 21.34
C PRO A 309 -3.21 8.57 22.29
N SER A 310 -4.50 8.53 21.95
CA SER A 310 -5.53 7.91 22.79
C SER A 310 -5.61 6.38 22.60
N GLY A 311 -5.41 5.89 21.37
CA GLY A 311 -5.61 4.46 21.07
C GLY A 311 -4.38 3.60 21.38
N ARG A 312 -3.17 4.16 21.36
CA ARG A 312 -1.91 3.46 21.71
C ARG A 312 -1.67 2.17 20.91
N TYR A 313 -2.21 2.08 19.70
CA TYR A 313 -1.96 1.00 18.74
C TYR A 313 -1.32 1.55 17.47
N ALA A 314 -0.53 0.71 16.81
CA ALA A 314 0.18 1.10 15.60
C ALA A 314 -0.79 1.36 14.44
N THR A 315 -0.71 2.55 13.83
CA THR A 315 -1.62 2.99 12.76
C THR A 315 -0.91 2.94 11.41
N PRO A 316 -1.49 2.29 10.39
CA PRO A 316 -0.91 2.29 9.05
C PRO A 316 -1.01 3.69 8.43
N VAL A 317 0.09 4.14 7.83
CA VAL A 317 0.22 5.45 7.17
C VAL A 317 0.95 5.28 5.85
N VAL A 318 0.48 5.97 4.82
CA VAL A 318 1.21 6.04 3.55
C VAL A 318 2.43 6.94 3.72
N TRP A 319 3.61 6.34 3.62
CA TRP A 319 4.90 6.97 3.83
C TRP A 319 5.59 7.27 2.50
N ASN A 320 6.04 8.51 2.33
CA ASN A 320 6.91 8.88 1.20
C ASN A 320 8.34 8.52 1.57
N ARG A 321 8.88 7.45 0.98
CA ARG A 321 10.24 6.97 1.25
C ARG A 321 11.32 7.96 0.85
N LYS A 322 11.07 8.76 -0.20
CA LYS A 322 12.04 9.74 -0.69
C LYS A 322 12.14 10.95 0.20
N GLU A 323 11.00 11.41 0.72
CA GLU A 323 10.95 12.61 1.56
C GLU A 323 11.03 12.32 3.05
N GLY A 324 10.96 11.05 3.47
CA GLY A 324 11.06 10.68 4.88
C GLY A 324 9.91 11.24 5.73
N ARG A 325 8.72 11.37 5.14
CA ARG A 325 7.53 11.90 5.82
C ARG A 325 6.25 11.20 5.35
N ARG A 326 5.17 11.43 6.09
CA ARG A 326 3.80 11.07 5.66
C ARG A 326 3.52 11.68 4.28
N ALA A 327 2.96 10.87 3.39
CA ALA A 327 2.47 11.32 2.09
C ALA A 327 1.15 12.10 2.27
N SER A 328 1.03 13.22 1.57
CA SER A 328 -0.22 13.97 1.48
C SER A 328 -1.22 13.27 0.58
N LEU A 329 -2.52 13.53 0.80
CA LEU A 329 -3.58 12.98 -0.05
C LEU A 329 -3.39 13.36 -1.53
N LYS A 330 -2.89 14.56 -1.80
CA LYS A 330 -2.55 15.03 -3.16
C LYS A 330 -1.49 14.16 -3.81
N GLU A 331 -0.40 13.87 -3.11
CA GLU A 331 0.69 13.00 -3.60
C GLU A 331 0.17 11.59 -3.89
N ILE A 332 -0.66 11.05 -3.00
CA ILE A 332 -1.28 9.73 -3.14
C ILE A 332 -2.18 9.68 -4.37
N MET A 333 -3.09 10.65 -4.53
CA MET A 333 -3.99 10.73 -5.68
C MET A 333 -3.23 10.85 -7.00
N GLN A 334 -2.20 11.70 -7.04
CA GLN A 334 -1.35 11.85 -8.23
C GLN A 334 -0.64 10.53 -8.57
N TYR A 335 -0.17 9.80 -7.56
CA TYR A 335 0.44 8.49 -7.75
C TYR A 335 -0.55 7.48 -8.34
N VAL A 336 -1.74 7.35 -7.76
CA VAL A 336 -2.78 6.42 -8.24
C VAL A 336 -3.16 6.74 -9.69
N ILE A 337 -3.41 8.02 -10.01
CA ILE A 337 -3.72 8.46 -11.38
C ILE A 337 -2.59 8.10 -12.35
N LYS A 338 -1.32 8.29 -11.95
CA LYS A 338 -0.16 7.94 -12.77
C LYS A 338 -0.10 6.44 -13.03
N GLN A 339 -0.31 5.61 -12.00
CA GLN A 339 -0.31 4.15 -12.13
C GLN A 339 -1.43 3.66 -13.06
N LEU A 340 -2.63 4.23 -12.94
CA LEU A 340 -3.75 3.92 -13.83
C LEU A 340 -3.42 4.27 -15.29
N LYS A 341 -2.81 5.44 -15.55
CA LYS A 341 -2.38 5.85 -16.89
C LYS A 341 -1.29 4.94 -17.48
N SER A 342 -0.31 4.51 -16.69
CA SER A 342 0.73 3.59 -17.18
C SER A 342 0.19 2.19 -17.48
N HIS A 343 -0.77 1.70 -16.70
CA HIS A 343 -1.43 0.41 -16.98
C HIS A 343 -2.27 0.46 -18.26
N LYS A 344 -2.93 1.59 -18.56
CA LYS A 344 -3.65 1.78 -19.83
C LYS A 344 -2.71 1.77 -21.05
N ARG A 345 -1.53 2.38 -20.95
CA ARG A 345 -0.55 2.41 -22.06
C ARG A 345 0.09 1.05 -22.34
N LYS A 346 0.37 0.23 -21.31
CA LYS A 346 0.92 -1.12 -21.51
C LYS A 346 -0.07 -2.10 -22.17
N ARG A 347 -1.37 -1.81 -22.13
CA ARG A 347 -2.43 -2.61 -22.76
C ARG A 347 -2.73 -2.22 -24.22
N MET A 348 -2.15 -1.12 -24.72
CA MET A 348 -2.17 -0.78 -26.14
C MET A 348 -0.80 -1.11 -26.75
N PRO A 349 -0.67 -2.14 -27.60
CA PRO A 349 0.50 -2.25 -28.45
C PRO A 349 0.58 -0.99 -29.32
N LEU A 350 1.77 -0.40 -29.43
CA LEU A 350 2.01 0.59 -30.47
C LEU A 350 1.81 -0.09 -31.85
N PRO A 351 1.18 0.61 -32.82
CA PRO A 351 0.86 0.05 -34.13
C PRO A 351 2.09 -0.37 -34.94
#